data_AF-A0A832AP14-F1
#
_entry.id   AF-A0A832AP14-F1
#
_cell.length_a   1.000
_cell.length_b   1.000
_cell.length_c   1.000
_cell.angle_alpha   90.00
_cell.angle_beta   90.00
_cell.angle_gamma   90.00
#
_symmetry.space_group_name_H-M   'P 1'
#
loop_
_entity.id
_entity.type
_entity.pdbx_description
1 polymer ?
#
loop_
_entity_poly.entity_id
_entity_poly.type
_entity_poly.pdbx_seq_one_letter_code
_entity_poly.pdbx_strand_id
1 'polypeptide(L)'
;SRLQSMITMGYSLPASAIREMITGSIDVIVQASRMRDGSRRITHITEVMGMEGDIITLQDVFVYEMTGEDENGNITGRHVSTGIAKPRFWERARYYREDQRLAEALASAETASMDEV
;
A
#
# COMPACT_ATOMS: atom_id res chain seq x y z
N SER A 1 -1.64 15.08 -5.90
CA SER A 1 -1.23 16.43 -6.37
C SER A 1 0.28 16.55 -6.55
N ARG A 2 1.15 16.24 -5.57
CA ARG A 2 2.60 16.52 -5.68
C ARG A 2 3.33 15.85 -6.85
N LEU A 3 3.11 14.55 -7.11
CA LEU A 3 3.72 13.87 -8.28
C LEU A 3 3.34 14.56 -9.60
N GLN A 4 2.04 14.83 -9.78
CA GLN A 4 1.54 15.55 -10.95
C GLN A 4 2.17 16.94 -11.09
N SER A 5 2.27 17.70 -10.00
CA SER A 5 2.95 19.01 -10.00
C SER A 5 4.43 18.89 -10.37
N MET A 6 5.15 17.88 -9.86
CA MET A 6 6.56 17.66 -10.19
C MET A 6 6.76 17.33 -11.67
N ILE A 7 5.86 16.55 -12.27
CA ILE A 7 5.90 16.22 -13.71
C ILE A 7 5.58 17.47 -14.55
N THR A 8 4.58 18.24 -14.14
CA THR A 8 4.11 19.44 -14.87
C THR A 8 5.14 20.57 -14.87
N MET A 9 6.02 20.63 -13.86
CA MET A 9 7.11 21.62 -13.80
C MET A 9 8.17 21.41 -14.90
N GLY A 10 8.20 20.24 -15.57
CA GLY A 10 9.10 19.97 -16.70
C GLY A 10 8.43 20.09 -18.08
N TYR A 11 7.14 19.78 -18.21
CA TYR A 11 6.37 19.79 -19.46
C TYR A 11 4.88 19.99 -19.19
N SER A 12 4.18 20.73 -20.06
CA SER A 12 2.71 20.84 -19.99
C SER A 12 2.06 19.63 -20.67
N LEU A 13 1.72 18.62 -19.89
CA LEU A 13 1.02 17.42 -20.35
C LEU A 13 -0.44 17.43 -19.89
N PRO A 14 -1.37 16.83 -20.67
CA PRO A 14 -2.73 16.59 -20.20
C PRO A 14 -2.74 15.78 -18.89
N ALA A 15 -3.68 16.08 -17.99
CA ALA A 15 -3.75 15.42 -16.69
C ALA A 15 -3.94 13.89 -16.79
N SER A 16 -4.65 13.41 -17.82
CA SER A 16 -4.83 11.98 -18.11
C SER A 16 -3.50 11.31 -18.44
N ALA A 17 -2.70 11.89 -19.34
CA ALA A 17 -1.37 11.38 -19.69
C ALA A 17 -0.45 11.29 -18.47
N ILE A 18 -0.49 12.27 -17.56
CA ILE A 18 0.29 12.22 -16.32
C ILE A 18 -0.18 11.06 -15.42
N ARG A 19 -1.49 10.81 -15.31
CA ARG A 19 -2.03 9.69 -14.53
C ARG A 19 -1.64 8.35 -15.15
N GLU A 20 -1.67 8.22 -16.47
CA GLU A 20 -1.20 7.03 -17.18
C GLU A 20 0.29 6.78 -16.91
N MET A 21 1.12 7.82 -16.99
CA MET A 21 2.55 7.70 -16.67
C MET A 21 2.78 7.28 -15.22
N ILE A 22 2.05 7.86 -14.26
CA ILE A 22 2.14 7.51 -12.85
C ILE A 22 1.74 6.04 -12.64
N THR A 23 0.58 5.64 -13.15
CA THR A 23 0.04 4.28 -12.95
C THR A 23 0.81 3.19 -13.71
N GLY A 24 1.45 3.53 -14.83
CA GLY A 24 2.34 2.62 -15.55
C GLY A 24 3.73 2.47 -14.93
N SER A 25 4.12 3.37 -14.02
CA SER A 25 5.48 3.41 -13.46
C SER A 25 5.55 3.02 -11.97
N ILE A 26 4.43 3.08 -11.25
CA ILE A 26 4.37 2.79 -9.81
C ILE A 26 3.57 1.52 -9.60
N ASP A 27 4.21 0.50 -9.05
CA ASP A 27 3.53 -0.75 -8.68
C ASP A 27 2.95 -0.70 -7.26
N VAL A 28 3.73 -0.15 -6.32
CA VAL A 28 3.43 -0.19 -4.88
C VAL A 28 3.69 1.17 -4.24
N ILE A 29 2.81 1.56 -3.33
CA ILE A 29 2.88 2.77 -2.51
C ILE A 29 2.95 2.33 -1.04
N VAL A 30 3.98 2.78 -0.32
CA VAL A 30 4.12 2.57 1.12
C VAL A 30 3.82 3.88 1.83
N GLN A 31 2.66 3.95 2.48
CA GLN A 31 2.21 5.14 3.20
C GLN A 31 2.72 5.08 4.64
N ALA A 32 3.51 6.08 5.04
CA ALA A 32 3.93 6.27 6.41
C ALA A 32 3.24 7.50 7.02
N SER A 33 2.86 7.41 8.29
CA SER A 33 2.25 8.52 9.04
C SER A 33 2.89 8.66 10.41
N ARG A 34 2.92 9.90 10.92
CA ARG A 34 3.29 10.16 12.31
C ARG A 34 2.07 9.94 13.18
N MET A 35 2.24 9.10 14.19
CA MET A 35 1.24 8.72 15.16
C MET A 35 1.17 9.72 16.33
N ARG A 36 0.10 9.65 17.12
CA ARG A 36 -0.10 10.53 18.29
C ARG A 36 0.92 10.32 19.40
N ASP A 37 1.46 9.11 19.51
CA ASP A 37 2.60 8.77 20.39
C ASP A 37 3.94 9.30 19.84
N GLY A 38 3.93 10.01 18.71
CA GLY A 38 5.11 10.56 18.05
C GLY A 38 5.86 9.57 17.16
N SER A 39 5.54 8.27 17.21
CA SER A 39 6.17 7.26 16.37
C SER A 39 5.83 7.44 14.88
N ARG A 40 6.68 6.96 13.98
CA ARG A 40 6.36 6.86 12.55
C ARG A 40 6.05 5.41 12.23
N ARG A 41 4.88 5.15 11.66
CA ARG A 41 4.46 3.80 11.28
C ARG A 41 3.99 3.78 9.84
N ILE A 42 4.24 2.66 9.17
CA ILE A 42 3.64 2.35 7.87
C ILE A 42 2.18 2.04 8.16
N THR A 43 1.25 2.80 7.57
CA THR A 43 -0.19 2.63 7.78
C THR A 43 -0.84 1.81 6.69
N HIS A 44 -0.38 1.96 5.45
CA HIS A 44 -0.92 1.25 4.29
C HIS A 44 0.23 0.83 3.38
N ILE A 45 0.15 -0.39 2.87
CA ILE A 45 0.91 -0.85 1.72
C ILE A 45 -0.11 -1.12 0.63
N THR A 46 -0.11 -0.26 -0.38
CA THR A 46 -1.14 -0.20 -1.42
C THR A 46 -0.52 -0.53 -2.76
N GLU A 47 -1.15 -1.38 -3.54
CA GLU A 47 -0.78 -1.59 -4.93
C GLU A 47 -1.61 -0.72 -5.89
N VAL A 48 -0.99 -0.36 -7.00
CA VAL A 48 -1.63 0.42 -8.07
C VAL A 48 -2.23 -0.53 -9.08
N MET A 49 -3.56 -0.52 -9.18
CA MET A 49 -4.30 -1.39 -10.10
C MET A 49 -4.44 -0.79 -11.50
N GLY A 50 -3.99 0.44 -11.71
CA GLY A 50 -4.07 1.13 -13.00
C GLY A 50 -5.17 2.18 -13.02
N MET A 51 -5.86 2.30 -14.14
CA MET A 51 -6.89 3.31 -14.36
C MET A 51 -8.21 2.68 -14.81
N GLU A 52 -9.32 3.19 -14.26
CA GLU A 52 -10.66 2.98 -14.77
C GLU A 52 -11.20 4.33 -15.27
N GLY A 53 -11.24 4.50 -16.59
CA GLY A 53 -11.41 5.82 -17.20
C GLY A 53 -10.31 6.78 -16.73
N ASP A 54 -10.70 7.90 -16.11
CA ASP A 54 -9.77 8.91 -15.57
C ASP A 54 -9.39 8.69 -14.09
N ILE A 55 -9.90 7.63 -13.45
CA ILE A 55 -9.72 7.38 -12.01
C ILE A 55 -8.61 6.36 -11.80
N ILE A 56 -7.62 6.72 -10.98
CA ILE A 56 -6.58 5.77 -10.53
C ILE A 56 -7.21 4.81 -9.53
N THR A 57 -7.14 3.52 -9.83
CA THR A 57 -7.62 2.47 -8.94
C THR A 57 -6.47 1.93 -8.11
N LEU A 58 -6.70 1.80 -6.81
CA LEU A 58 -5.74 1.35 -5.82
C LEU A 58 -6.34 0.19 -5.04
N GLN A 59 -5.47 -0.67 -4.50
CA GLN A 59 -5.89 -1.76 -3.65
C GLN A 59 -4.91 -1.91 -2.49
N ASP A 60 -5.41 -1.85 -1.26
CA ASP A 60 -4.57 -2.07 -0.09
C ASP A 60 -4.24 -3.56 0.05
N VAL A 61 -2.97 -3.85 0.25
CA VAL A 61 -2.42 -5.19 0.46
C VAL A 61 -2.20 -5.45 1.94
N PHE A 62 -1.68 -4.43 2.65
CA PHE A 62 -1.58 -4.44 4.10
C PHE A 62 -2.10 -3.14 4.68
N VAL A 63 -2.78 -3.25 5.82
CA VAL A 63 -3.21 -2.13 6.64
C VAL A 63 -2.64 -2.29 8.05
N TYR A 64 -2.25 -1.20 8.69
CA TYR A 64 -1.85 -1.23 10.08
C TYR A 64 -3.09 -1.12 10.98
N GLU A 65 -3.39 -2.20 11.70
CA GLU A 65 -4.43 -2.26 12.70
C GLU A 65 -3.88 -1.83 14.06
N MET A 66 -4.46 -0.77 14.63
CA MET A 66 -4.13 -0.32 15.99
C MET A 66 -4.87 -1.21 16.98
N THR A 67 -4.14 -1.94 17.81
CA THR A 67 -4.72 -2.83 18.83
C THR A 67 -4.90 -2.14 20.18
N GLY A 68 -4.21 -1.03 20.42
CA GLY A 68 -4.35 -0.25 21.65
C GLY A 68 -3.16 0.66 21.94
N GLU A 69 -2.95 0.92 23.22
CA GLU A 69 -1.81 1.66 23.76
C GLU A 69 -1.21 0.91 24.95
N ASP A 70 0.10 1.04 25.15
CA ASP A 70 0.76 0.56 26.36
C ASP A 70 0.60 1.56 27.53
N GLU A 71 1.10 1.18 28.71
CA GLU A 71 1.06 2.01 29.93
C GLU A 71 1.80 3.35 29.79
N ASN A 72 2.68 3.47 28.80
CA ASN A 72 3.44 4.69 28.51
C ASN A 72 2.78 5.54 27.42
N GLY A 73 1.61 5.14 26.90
CA GLY A 73 0.89 5.82 25.82
C GLY A 73 1.46 5.54 24.42
N ASN A 74 2.32 4.52 24.26
CA ASN A 74 2.80 4.11 22.94
C ASN A 74 1.73 3.28 22.24
N ILE A 75 1.50 3.56 20.97
CA ILE A 75 0.54 2.82 20.15
C ILE A 75 1.07 1.42 19.90
N THR A 76 0.24 0.43 20.18
CA THR A 76 0.44 -0.97 19.80
C THR A 76 -0.46 -1.33 18.63
N GLY A 77 -0.01 -2.28 17.83
CA GLY A 77 -0.71 -2.70 16.63
C GLY A 77 0.14 -3.59 15.76
N ARG A 78 -0.44 -4.05 14.65
CA ARG A 78 0.20 -4.95 13.70
C ARG A 78 -0.26 -4.66 12.29
N HIS A 79 0.53 -5.07 11.31
CA HIS A 79 0.08 -5.10 9.92
C HIS A 79 -0.79 -6.32 9.69
N VAL A 80 -1.97 -6.09 9.12
CA VAL A 80 -2.91 -7.13 8.71
C VAL A 80 -2.99 -7.17 7.19
N SER A 81 -3.01 -8.38 6.62
CA SER A 81 -3.29 -8.60 5.21
C SER A 81 -4.76 -8.35 4.93
N THR A 82 -5.07 -7.79 3.77
CA THR A 82 -6.46 -7.54 3.33
C THR A 82 -7.12 -8.76 2.68
N GLY A 83 -6.47 -9.94 2.73
CA GLY A 83 -6.96 -11.19 2.14
C GLY A 83 -6.53 -11.39 0.67
N ILE A 84 -5.62 -10.55 0.17
CA ILE A 84 -5.11 -10.66 -1.20
C ILE A 84 -3.97 -11.66 -1.23
N ALA A 85 -4.25 -12.87 -1.72
CA ALA A 85 -3.23 -13.92 -1.82
C ALA A 85 -2.16 -13.62 -2.90
N LYS A 86 -2.54 -12.95 -3.99
CA LYS A 86 -1.67 -12.62 -5.11
C LYS A 86 -1.98 -11.22 -5.64
N PRO A 87 -1.26 -10.18 -5.16
CA PRO A 87 -1.39 -8.83 -5.69
C PRO A 87 -1.05 -8.77 -7.19
N ARG A 88 -1.51 -7.74 -7.88
CA ARG A 88 -1.19 -7.48 -9.30
C ARG A 88 0.31 -7.47 -9.57
N PHE A 89 1.13 -6.93 -8.66
CA PHE A 89 2.59 -6.92 -8.83
C PHE A 89 3.27 -8.28 -8.60
N TRP A 90 2.52 -9.36 -8.34
CA TRP A 90 3.04 -10.70 -8.12
C TRP A 90 3.96 -11.20 -9.23
N GLU A 91 3.61 -10.95 -10.49
CA GLU A 91 4.46 -11.38 -11.61
C GLU A 91 5.83 -10.71 -11.59
N ARG A 92 5.89 -9.44 -11.17
CA ARG A 92 7.15 -8.72 -10.97
C ARG A 92 7.93 -9.27 -9.79
N ALA A 93 7.26 -9.58 -8.68
CA ALA A 93 7.90 -10.26 -7.54
C ALA A 93 8.53 -11.59 -7.98
N ARG A 94 7.80 -12.39 -8.78
CA ARG A 94 8.30 -13.65 -9.34
C ARG A 94 9.49 -13.45 -10.28
N TYR A 95 9.47 -12.42 -11.13
CA TYR A 95 10.61 -12.08 -12.00
C TYR A 95 11.88 -11.84 -11.18
N TYR A 96 11.76 -11.20 -10.02
CA TYR A 96 12.87 -10.97 -9.09
C TYR A 96 13.11 -12.11 -8.09
N ARG A 97 12.36 -13.22 -8.17
CA ARG A 97 12.41 -14.37 -7.23
C ARG A 97 12.08 -14.01 -5.78
N GLU A 98 11.20 -13.03 -5.60
CA GLU A 98 10.69 -12.57 -4.30
C GLU A 98 9.25 -13.03 -4.04
N ASP A 99 8.67 -13.82 -4.95
CA ASP A 99 7.30 -14.33 -4.85
C ASP A 99 7.09 -15.21 -3.61
N GLN A 100 8.07 -16.04 -3.23
CA GLN A 100 7.97 -16.85 -2.01
C GLN A 100 7.93 -15.99 -0.75
N ARG A 101 8.83 -15.00 -0.63
CA ARG A 101 8.89 -14.09 0.52
C ARG A 101 7.62 -13.24 0.64
N LEU A 102 7.08 -12.82 -0.51
CA LEU A 102 5.80 -12.10 -0.56
C LEU A 102 4.65 -13.00 -0.10
N ALA A 103 4.59 -14.25 -0.55
CA ALA A 103 3.58 -15.21 -0.12
C ALA A 103 3.59 -15.41 1.41
N GLU A 104 4.79 -15.62 1.97
CA GLU A 104 4.99 -15.81 3.41
C GLU A 104 4.57 -14.58 4.21
N ALA A 105 4.90 -13.37 3.72
CA ALA A 105 4.47 -12.12 4.36
C ALA A 105 2.94 -11.94 4.34
N LEU A 106 2.29 -12.24 3.21
CA LEU A 106 0.83 -12.14 3.09
C LEU A 106 0.11 -13.14 3.99
N ALA A 107 0.60 -14.39 4.03
CA ALA A 107 0.02 -15.45 4.86
C ALA A 107 0.23 -15.20 6.36
N SER A 108 1.41 -14.74 6.77
CA SER A 108 1.70 -14.48 8.20
C SER A 108 0.92 -13.29 8.78
N ALA A 109 0.51 -12.34 7.92
CA ALA A 109 -0.31 -11.20 8.32
C ALA A 109 -1.82 -11.45 8.17
N GLU A 110 -2.23 -12.61 7.66
CA GLU A 110 -3.62 -13.02 7.61
C GLU A 110 -4.08 -13.33 9.05
N THR A 111 -4.73 -12.36 9.68
CA THR A 111 -5.36 -12.61 10.98
C THR A 111 -6.67 -13.35 10.73
N ALA A 112 -6.84 -14.50 11.37
CA ALA A 112 -8.11 -15.20 11.43
C ALA A 112 -9.17 -14.25 12.02
N SER A 113 -9.97 -13.63 11.14
CA SER A 113 -11.23 -12.95 11.49
C SER A 113 -12.31 -14.00 11.78
N MET A 114 -12.00 -14.91 12.71
CA MET A 114 -12.92 -15.98 13.12
C MET A 114 -12.88 -16.13 14.64
N ASP A 115 -13.08 -15.02 15.34
CA ASP A 115 -13.60 -14.98 16.70
C ASP A 115 -14.44 -13.69 16.79
N GLU A 116 -15.77 -13.87 16.76
CA GLU A 116 -16.88 -12.94 17.03
C GLU A 116 -17.98 -12.97 15.94
N VAL A 117 -18.78 -14.05 15.90
CA VAL A 117 -20.21 -14.10 16.31
C VAL A 117 -20.57 -15.52 16.72
#